data_AF-A0A7W1ASB9-F1
#
_entry.id   AF-A0A7W1ASB9-F1
#
_cell.length_a   1.000
_cell.length_b   1.000
_cell.length_c   1.000
_cell.angle_alpha   90.00
_cell.angle_beta   90.00
_cell.angle_gamma   90.00
#
_symmetry.space_group_name_H-M   'P 1'
#
loop_
_entity.id
_entity.type
_entity.pdbx_description
1 polymer ?
#
loop_
_entity_poly.entity_id
_entity_poly.type
_entity_poly.pdbx_seq_one_letter_code
_entity_poly.pdbx_strand_id
1 'polypeptide(L)' 'AGDMILAGVYAIKFGLTVDDLATTWAPYLTMSEGLKLVAQSFKGDVKKLSCCAS' A
#
# COMPACT_ATOMS: atom_id res chain seq x y z
N ALA A 1 -11.26 5.94 -6.32
CA ALA A 1 -11.21 4.53 -6.75
C ALA A 1 -10.38 4.33 -8.03
N GLY A 2 -10.48 5.19 -9.06
CA GLY A 2 -9.68 5.02 -10.29
C GLY A 2 -8.15 4.99 -10.06
N ASP A 3 -7.63 5.88 -9.23
CA ASP A 3 -6.19 5.96 -8.92
C ASP A 3 -5.63 4.71 -8.24
N MET A 4 -6.35 4.14 -7.27
CA MET A 4 -5.90 2.93 -6.55
C MET A 4 -5.88 1.70 -7.46
N ILE A 5 -6.82 1.62 -8.40
CA ILE A 5 -6.92 0.51 -9.35
C ILE A 5 -5.75 0.58 -10.33
N LEU A 6 -5.41 1.78 -10.81
CA LEU A 6 -4.26 1.98 -11.68
C LEU A 6 -2.95 1.58 -10.97
N ALA A 7 -2.77 1.98 -9.70
CA ALA A 7 -1.63 1.55 -8.89
C ALA A 7 -1.57 0.02 -8.74
N GLY A 8 -2.71 -0.64 -8.50
CA GLY A 8 -2.79 -2.10 -8.43
C GLY A 8 -2.47 -2.79 -9.77
N VAL A 9 -2.93 -2.24 -10.89
CA VAL A 9 -2.61 -2.75 -12.24
C VAL A 9 -1.12 -2.65 -12.51
N TYR A 10 -0.48 -1.54 -12.15
CA TYR A 10 0.98 -1.41 -12.29
C TYR A 10 1.73 -2.35 -11.35
N ALA A 11 1.26 -2.53 -10.12
CA ALA A 11 1.87 -3.47 -9.18
C ALA A 11 1.91 -4.90 -9.74
N ILE A 12 0.81 -5.36 -10.33
CA ILE A 12 0.74 -6.68 -10.99
C ILE A 12 1.62 -6.71 -12.24
N LYS A 13 1.57 -5.65 -13.07
CA LYS A 13 2.33 -5.57 -14.32
C LYS A 13 3.85 -5.59 -14.10
N PHE A 14 4.32 -4.98 -13.03
CA PHE A 14 5.74 -4.96 -12.64
C PHE A 14 6.13 -6.13 -11.72
N GLY A 15 5.19 -6.98 -11.32
CA GLY A 15 5.47 -8.12 -10.44
C GLY A 15 5.96 -7.72 -9.04
N LEU A 16 5.47 -6.59 -8.52
CA LEU A 16 5.85 -6.09 -7.19
C LEU A 16 5.34 -7.03 -6.09
N THR A 17 6.14 -7.24 -5.05
CA THR A 17 5.73 -8.02 -3.90
C THR A 17 4.95 -7.17 -2.89
N VAL A 18 4.29 -7.83 -1.94
CA VAL A 18 3.63 -7.14 -0.83
C VAL A 18 4.62 -6.30 0.01
N ASP A 19 5.90 -6.66 0.03
CA ASP A 19 6.93 -5.91 0.75
C ASP A 19 7.31 -4.62 0.01
N ASP A 20 7.45 -4.70 -1.32
CA ASP A 20 7.67 -3.54 -2.17
C ASP A 20 6.50 -2.55 -2.05
N LEU A 21 5.27 -3.06 -2.02
CA LEU A 21 4.06 -2.23 -1.85
C LEU A 21 3.96 -1.61 -0.45
N ALA A 22 4.39 -2.31 0.59
CA ALA A 22 4.41 -1.82 1.96
C ALA A 22 5.47 -0.73 2.19
N THR A 23 6.59 -0.79 1.45
CA THR A 23 7.72 0.15 1.55
C THR A 23 7.65 1.30 0.54
N THR A 24 6.78 1.21 -0.47
CA THR A 24 6.54 2.28 -1.45
C THR A 24 5.96 3.53 -0.78
N TRP A 25 6.47 4.70 -1.17
CA TRP A 25 5.96 5.98 -0.66
C TRP A 25 4.56 6.26 -1.23
N ALA A 26 3.60 6.52 -0.35
CA ALA A 26 2.23 6.89 -0.71
C ALA A 26 1.84 8.19 0.03
N PRO A 27 1.17 9.14 -0.64
CA PRO A 27 0.73 10.37 -0.01
C PRO A 27 -0.39 10.11 1.00
N TYR A 28 -0.26 10.75 2.17
CA TYR A 28 -1.23 10.62 3.26
C TYR A 28 -2.61 11.15 2.86
N LEU A 29 -3.68 10.52 3.38
CA LEU A 29 -5.08 10.82 3.12
C LEU A 29 -5.50 10.56 1.66
N THR A 30 -4.89 9.55 1.01
CA THR A 30 -5.26 9.12 -0.35
C THR A 30 -5.68 7.65 -0.39
N MET A 31 -6.50 7.26 -1.38
CA MET A 31 -6.82 5.84 -1.55
C MET A 31 -5.59 4.96 -1.86
N SER A 32 -4.52 5.55 -2.39
CA SER A 32 -3.25 4.87 -2.64
C SER A 32 -2.51 4.54 -1.34
N GLU A 33 -2.69 5.33 -0.28
CA GLU A 33 -2.23 4.97 1.07
C GLU A 33 -2.95 3.72 1.59
N GLY A 34 -4.24 3.57 1.28
CA GLY A 34 -5.00 2.36 1.60
C GLY A 34 -4.36 1.09 1.03
N LEU A 35 -3.78 1.16 -0.17
CA LEU A 35 -3.07 0.04 -0.78
C LEU A 35 -1.79 -0.33 0.01
N LYS A 36 -1.06 0.69 0.49
CA LYS A 36 0.11 0.51 1.36
C LYS A 36 -0.26 -0.11 2.71
N LEU A 37 -1.32 0.38 3.35
CA LEU A 37 -1.81 -0.16 4.63
C LEU A 37 -2.28 -1.61 4.51
N VAL A 38 -2.96 -1.95 3.40
CA VAL A 38 -3.33 -3.34 3.08
C VAL A 38 -2.08 -4.19 2.89
N ALA A 39 -1.06 -3.70 2.18
CA ALA A 39 0.20 -4.43 2.02
C ALA A 39 0.90 -4.67 3.37
N GLN A 40 0.90 -3.69 4.28
CA GLN A 40 1.46 -3.81 5.63
C GLN A 40 0.66 -4.76 6.53
N SER A 41 -0.65 -4.88 6.30
CA SER A 41 -1.52 -5.81 7.04
C SER A 41 -1.12 -7.28 6.88
N PHE A 42 -0.37 -7.63 5.82
CA PHE A 42 0.16 -8.99 5.62
C PHE A 42 1.29 -9.34 6.60
N LYS A 43 1.96 -8.35 7.19
CA LYS A 43 3.06 -8.55 8.16
C LYS A 43 2.69 -8.13 9.59
N GLY A 44 1.70 -7.26 9.80
CA GLY A 44 1.37 -6.73 11.12
C GLY A 44 -0.08 -6.25 11.26
N ASP A 45 -0.53 -6.04 12.49
CA ASP A 45 -1.89 -5.60 12.78
C ASP A 45 -2.09 -4.12 12.41
N VAL A 46 -3.11 -3.83 11.60
CA VAL A 46 -3.39 -2.47 11.09
C VAL A 46 -3.67 -1.47 12.21
N LYS A 47 -4.19 -1.90 13.37
CA LYS A 47 -4.45 -1.01 14.51
C LYS A 47 -3.18 -0.64 15.29
N LYS A 48 -2.07 -1.32 15.03
CA LYS A 48 -0.74 -1.02 15.61
C LYS A 48 0.15 -0.21 14.66
N LEU A 49 -0.26 -0.03 13.40
CA LEU A 49 0.43 0.82 12.45
C LEU A 49 0.20 2.29 12.84
N SER A 50 1.28 3.05 13.00
CA SER A 50 1.20 4.50 13.15
C SER A 50 0.78 5.15 11.82
N CYS A 51 0.35 6.42 11.89
CA CYS A 51 -0.11 7.27 10.77
C CYS A 51 0.74 7.17 9.48
N CYS A 52 2.03 6.86 9.59
CA CYS A 52 2.95 6.69 8.45
C CYS A 52 3.87 5.47 8.60
N ALA A 53 3.45 4.43 9.34
CA ALA A 53 4.26 3.22 9.50
C ALA A 53 4.69 2.71 8.11
N SER A 54 5.96 2.36 7.98
CA SER A 54 6.60 1.90 6.74
C SER A 54 7.26 0.57 7.00
#